data_AF-A0A935FVB6-F1
#
_entry.id   AF-A0A935FVB6-F1
#
_cell.length_a   1.000
_cell.length_b   1.000
_cell.length_c   1.000
_cell.angle_alpha   90.00
_cell.angle_beta   90.00
_cell.angle_gamma   90.00
#
_symmetry.space_group_name_H-M   'P 1'
#
loop_
_entity.id
_entity.type
_entity.pdbx_description
1 polymer ?
#
loop_
_entity_poly.entity_id
_entity_poly.type
_entity_poly.pdbx_seq_one_letter_code
_entity_poly.pdbx_strand_id
1 'polypeptide(L)'
;MERLANGPNSSTGRIHFNTATTFSNSTQVRPPPKDPLTLDLDNDGLETVGITPIAPILFDHDGDGIKSATGWIKPDDALLVFDRNGNGLIDNGSELFGDATALYTGGLARDGFAALAQEDTNLDGKVDALDARFADLRLWRDLNQDGVSQANELSTLEAQGVVGELKGPGSICCNCQ
;
A
#
# COMPACT_ATOMS: atom_id res chain seq x y z
N MET A 1 8.44 -30.19 -70.58
CA MET A 1 9.61 -29.40 -70.12
C MET A 1 9.25 -27.96 -70.48
N GLU A 2 9.05 -27.03 -69.56
CA GLU A 2 10.01 -26.48 -68.59
C GLU A 2 9.24 -25.70 -67.50
N ARG A 3 9.84 -25.60 -66.30
CA ARG A 3 9.41 -24.70 -65.22
C ARG A 3 9.72 -23.25 -65.63
N LEU A 4 9.03 -22.23 -65.12
CA LEU A 4 9.46 -21.43 -63.95
C LEU A 4 8.29 -20.56 -63.40
N ALA A 5 8.36 -20.31 -62.09
CA ALA A 5 7.35 -19.69 -61.22
C ALA A 5 7.32 -18.15 -61.27
N ASN A 6 6.23 -17.54 -60.76
CA ASN A 6 6.25 -16.33 -59.92
C ASN A 6 4.92 -16.17 -59.14
N GLY A 7 5.04 -15.92 -57.84
CA GLY A 7 3.96 -16.03 -56.83
C GLY A 7 2.99 -14.84 -56.73
N PRO A 8 1.94 -14.96 -55.90
CA PRO A 8 0.93 -13.92 -55.77
C PRO A 8 1.33 -12.81 -54.80
N ASN A 9 1.06 -11.60 -55.28
CA ASN A 9 1.21 -10.27 -54.71
C ASN A 9 0.62 -10.08 -53.29
N SER A 10 1.47 -9.54 -52.42
CA SER A 10 1.23 -8.52 -51.38
C SER A 10 -0.24 -8.19 -51.02
N SER A 11 -0.71 -8.73 -49.90
CA SER A 11 -1.78 -8.11 -49.10
C SER A 11 -1.20 -6.92 -48.31
N THR A 12 -1.61 -5.71 -48.66
CA THR A 12 -1.35 -4.52 -47.86
C THR A 12 -2.06 -4.65 -46.52
N GLY A 13 -1.33 -5.09 -45.50
CA GLY A 13 -1.78 -5.18 -44.12
C GLY A 13 -2.05 -3.80 -43.53
N ARG A 14 -3.27 -3.29 -43.74
CA ARG A 14 -3.78 -2.15 -43.01
C ARG A 14 -4.04 -2.62 -41.57
N ILE A 15 -3.14 -2.29 -40.64
CA ILE A 15 -3.39 -2.50 -39.22
C ILE A 15 -4.51 -1.54 -38.83
N HIS A 16 -5.73 -2.04 -38.72
CA HIS A 16 -6.82 -1.31 -38.08
C HIS A 16 -6.59 -1.35 -36.58
N PHE A 17 -5.92 -0.33 -36.04
CA PHE A 17 -5.98 -0.06 -34.62
C PHE A 17 -7.38 0.46 -34.30
N ASN A 18 -8.28 -0.42 -33.87
CA ASN A 18 -9.53 -0.01 -33.26
C ASN A 18 -9.22 0.50 -31.85
N THR A 19 -8.69 1.71 -31.80
CA THR A 19 -8.35 2.43 -30.57
C THR A 19 -9.55 2.52 -29.63
N ALA A 20 -10.76 2.68 -30.16
CA ALA A 20 -11.97 2.81 -29.35
C ALA A 20 -12.29 1.57 -28.49
N THR A 21 -11.99 0.36 -28.99
CA THR A 21 -12.27 -0.89 -28.23
C THR A 21 -11.25 -1.21 -27.15
N THR A 22 -9.99 -0.83 -27.32
CA THR A 22 -8.95 -1.01 -26.29
C THR A 22 -9.04 0.07 -25.20
N PHE A 23 -9.47 1.29 -25.52
CA PHE A 23 -9.68 2.34 -24.51
C PHE A 23 -10.89 2.05 -23.60
N SER A 24 -11.97 1.48 -24.15
CA SER A 24 -13.20 1.20 -23.38
C SER A 24 -13.05 0.09 -22.34
N ASN A 25 -12.11 -0.86 -22.55
CA ASN A 25 -11.82 -1.91 -21.57
C ASN A 25 -10.89 -1.43 -20.43
N SER A 26 -10.14 -0.34 -20.63
CA SER A 26 -9.25 0.24 -19.61
C SER A 26 -10.01 1.03 -18.54
N THR A 27 -11.20 1.54 -18.85
CA THR A 27 -12.01 2.36 -17.91
C THR A 27 -12.81 1.53 -16.90
N GLN A 28 -12.62 0.21 -16.86
CA GLN A 28 -13.40 -0.74 -16.05
C GLN A 28 -12.54 -1.61 -15.13
N VAL A 29 -11.22 -1.40 -15.07
CA VAL A 29 -10.38 -2.06 -14.07
C VAL A 29 -10.41 -1.18 -12.83
N ARG A 30 -11.29 -1.50 -11.88
CA ARG A 30 -11.10 -1.01 -10.51
C ARG A 30 -9.90 -1.77 -9.94
N PRO A 31 -8.84 -1.07 -9.51
CA PRO A 31 -7.78 -1.72 -8.74
C PRO A 31 -8.41 -2.52 -7.60
N PRO A 32 -7.89 -3.72 -7.28
CA PRO A 32 -8.30 -4.41 -6.08
C PRO A 32 -8.23 -3.45 -4.87
N PRO A 33 -9.24 -3.43 -3.99
CA PRO A 33 -9.16 -2.65 -2.76
C PRO A 33 -7.89 -3.02 -1.99
N LYS A 34 -7.22 -2.00 -1.44
CA LYS A 34 -6.01 -2.15 -0.64
C LYS A 34 -6.35 -1.90 0.82
N ASP A 35 -5.79 -2.73 1.70
CA ASP A 35 -6.14 -2.79 3.12
C ASP A 35 -4.93 -2.51 4.02
N PRO A 36 -4.45 -1.25 4.06
CA PRO A 36 -3.38 -0.90 4.96
C PRO A 36 -3.85 -1.05 6.43
N LEU A 37 -2.91 -1.41 7.29
CA LEU A 37 -3.12 -1.61 8.71
C LEU A 37 -3.14 -0.26 9.41
N THR A 38 -4.27 0.02 10.04
CA THR A 38 -4.56 1.28 10.69
C THR A 38 -4.73 1.11 12.19
N LEU A 39 -4.35 2.12 12.94
CA LEU A 39 -4.42 2.14 14.40
C LEU A 39 -5.33 3.29 14.84
N ASP A 40 -6.27 2.94 15.71
CA ASP A 40 -7.03 3.88 16.52
C ASP A 40 -6.11 4.43 17.62
N LEU A 41 -5.93 5.75 17.68
CA LEU A 41 -4.98 6.38 18.62
C LEU A 41 -5.64 7.12 19.78
N ASP A 42 -6.93 7.42 19.71
CA ASP A 42 -7.67 8.14 20.76
C ASP A 42 -8.79 7.31 21.42
N ASN A 43 -8.93 6.05 20.99
CA ASN A 43 -9.86 5.04 21.49
C ASN A 43 -11.34 5.39 21.24
N ASP A 44 -11.65 6.09 20.16
CA ASP A 44 -13.04 6.34 19.75
C ASP A 44 -13.50 5.54 18.51
N GLY A 45 -12.60 4.70 17.99
CA GLY A 45 -12.80 3.81 16.85
C GLY A 45 -12.16 4.36 15.57
N LEU A 46 -11.96 3.50 14.58
CA LEU A 46 -11.36 3.95 13.31
C LEU A 46 -12.28 4.88 12.53
N GLU A 47 -11.76 6.05 12.18
CA GLU A 47 -12.50 7.08 11.45
C GLU A 47 -11.92 7.33 10.05
N THR A 48 -12.81 7.59 9.09
CA THR A 48 -12.40 7.81 7.70
C THR A 48 -13.12 8.99 7.05
N VAL A 49 -12.47 9.59 6.07
CA VAL A 49 -13.06 10.53 5.12
C VAL A 49 -13.27 9.84 3.77
N GLY A 50 -14.41 10.13 3.14
CA GLY A 50 -14.70 9.65 1.80
C GLY A 50 -14.00 10.46 0.70
N ILE A 51 -13.99 9.93 -0.52
CA ILE A 51 -13.47 10.63 -1.69
C ILE A 51 -14.29 11.90 -1.95
N THR A 52 -13.63 13.07 -1.98
CA THR A 52 -14.23 14.35 -2.38
C THR A 52 -13.79 14.78 -3.79
N PRO A 53 -14.70 15.25 -4.66
CA PRO A 53 -14.33 15.73 -5.99
C PRO A 53 -13.52 17.03 -6.01
N ILE A 54 -13.56 17.82 -4.94
CA ILE A 54 -12.97 19.18 -4.92
C ILE A 54 -11.49 19.15 -4.52
N ALA A 55 -11.12 18.24 -3.61
CA ALA A 55 -9.76 18.08 -3.11
C ALA A 55 -9.52 16.60 -2.75
N PRO A 56 -9.47 15.69 -3.74
CA PRO A 56 -9.28 14.28 -3.47
C PRO A 56 -7.89 14.02 -2.89
N ILE A 57 -7.82 13.16 -1.88
CA ILE A 57 -6.57 12.58 -1.42
C ILE A 57 -6.13 11.54 -2.45
N LEU A 58 -4.89 11.66 -2.92
CA LEU A 58 -4.32 10.82 -3.98
C LEU A 58 -3.14 10.04 -3.44
N PHE A 59 -3.21 8.71 -3.50
CA PHE A 59 -2.13 7.84 -3.06
C PHE A 59 -1.95 6.65 -4.01
N ASP A 60 -0.71 6.17 -4.14
CA ASP A 60 -0.36 4.98 -4.89
C ASP A 60 -0.44 3.78 -3.94
N HIS A 61 -1.59 3.10 -3.90
CA HIS A 61 -1.83 2.04 -2.92
C HIS A 61 -1.20 0.68 -3.29
N ASP A 62 -0.78 0.48 -4.53
CA ASP A 62 -0.25 -0.81 -5.00
C ASP A 62 1.19 -0.74 -5.52
N GLY A 63 1.80 0.46 -5.53
CA GLY A 63 3.19 0.68 -5.88
C GLY A 63 3.45 0.63 -7.38
N ASP A 64 2.42 0.88 -8.20
CA ASP A 64 2.54 0.86 -9.67
C ASP A 64 2.99 2.22 -10.26
N GLY A 65 3.14 3.24 -9.41
CA GLY A 65 3.53 4.61 -9.76
C GLY A 65 2.35 5.52 -10.10
N ILE A 66 1.10 5.05 -10.01
CA ILE A 66 -0.11 5.80 -10.33
C ILE A 66 -0.92 6.08 -9.05
N LYS A 67 -1.03 7.37 -8.70
CA LYS A 67 -1.87 7.79 -7.59
C LYS A 67 -3.35 7.79 -7.98
N SER A 68 -4.18 7.19 -7.14
CA SER A 68 -5.64 7.13 -7.30
C SER A 68 -6.35 7.87 -6.17
N ALA A 69 -7.51 8.47 -6.48
CA ALA A 69 -8.37 9.06 -5.48
C ALA A 69 -8.94 7.99 -4.55
N THR A 70 -8.84 8.22 -3.26
CA THR A 70 -9.12 7.19 -2.25
C THR A 70 -9.86 7.76 -1.03
N GLY A 71 -10.56 6.88 -0.33
CA GLY A 71 -10.98 7.19 1.04
C GLY A 71 -9.74 7.16 1.94
N TRP A 72 -9.72 7.99 2.96
CA TRP A 72 -8.53 8.15 3.78
C TRP A 72 -8.87 8.09 5.26
N ILE A 73 -7.88 7.71 6.05
CA ILE A 73 -8.00 7.73 7.50
C ILE A 73 -8.04 9.18 7.99
N LYS A 74 -8.79 9.47 9.06
CA LYS A 74 -8.77 10.80 9.66
C LYS A 74 -7.45 11.08 10.41
N PRO A 75 -7.13 12.36 10.68
CA PRO A 75 -5.86 12.77 11.31
C PRO A 75 -5.65 12.33 12.77
N ASP A 76 -6.70 11.96 13.48
CA ASP A 76 -6.67 11.43 14.85
C ASP A 76 -6.04 10.04 14.89
N ASP A 77 -6.32 9.21 13.89
CA ASP A 77 -5.79 7.86 13.71
C ASP A 77 -4.51 7.81 12.86
N ALA A 78 -3.91 6.63 12.72
CA ALA A 78 -2.68 6.46 11.93
C ALA A 78 -2.62 5.20 11.07
N LEU A 79 -1.83 5.28 10.00
CA LEU A 79 -1.33 4.15 9.23
C LEU A 79 -0.03 3.62 9.86
N LEU A 80 0.11 2.29 9.94
CA LEU A 80 1.40 1.68 10.26
C LEU A 80 2.25 1.62 8.98
N VAL A 81 3.49 2.14 9.06
CA VAL A 81 4.35 2.33 7.88
C VAL A 81 5.81 1.97 8.16
N PHE A 82 6.53 1.63 7.10
CA PHE A 82 7.97 1.41 7.09
C PHE A 82 8.53 1.86 5.73
N ASP A 83 9.43 2.86 5.76
CA ASP A 83 10.20 3.30 4.58
C ASP A 83 11.15 2.18 4.16
N ARG A 84 10.69 1.34 3.22
CA ARG A 84 11.42 0.14 2.77
C ARG A 84 12.51 0.47 1.76
N ASN A 85 12.39 1.60 1.06
CA ASN A 85 13.33 2.00 0.03
C ASN A 85 14.40 3.00 0.53
N GLY A 86 14.22 3.54 1.74
CA GLY A 86 15.15 4.43 2.42
C GLY A 86 15.19 5.85 1.86
N ASN A 87 14.12 6.31 1.21
CA ASN A 87 14.06 7.64 0.59
C ASN A 87 13.59 8.76 1.54
N GLY A 88 13.21 8.41 2.77
CA GLY A 88 12.76 9.33 3.81
C GLY A 88 11.29 9.77 3.68
N LEU A 89 10.52 9.13 2.79
CA LEU A 89 9.11 9.37 2.56
C LEU A 89 8.33 8.07 2.69
N ILE A 90 7.02 8.19 2.90
CA ILE A 90 6.06 7.11 2.65
C ILE A 90 5.26 7.52 1.43
N ASP A 91 5.60 6.94 0.29
CA ASP A 91 5.11 7.43 -1.01
C ASP A 91 4.25 6.42 -1.78
N ASN A 92 4.22 5.16 -1.35
CA ASN A 92 3.36 4.14 -1.94
C ASN A 92 2.99 2.98 -1.00
N GLY A 93 2.09 2.11 -1.45
CA GLY A 93 1.52 1.01 -0.69
C GLY A 93 2.49 -0.08 -0.27
N SER A 94 3.65 -0.21 -0.94
CA SER A 94 4.68 -1.16 -0.52
C SER A 94 5.33 -0.77 0.83
N GLU A 95 5.15 0.48 1.27
CA GLU A 95 5.67 1.03 2.52
C GLU A 95 4.61 1.07 3.62
N LEU A 96 3.35 0.88 3.27
CA LEU A 96 2.30 0.57 4.24
C LEU A 96 2.41 -0.89 4.67
N PHE A 97 1.79 -1.25 5.79
CA PHE A 97 1.57 -2.65 6.16
C PHE A 97 0.20 -3.10 5.64
N GLY A 98 0.14 -3.95 4.62
CA GLY A 98 -1.10 -4.38 3.97
C GLY A 98 -0.86 -5.46 2.92
N ASP A 99 -1.86 -5.76 2.10
CA ASP A 99 -1.74 -6.71 0.98
C ASP A 99 -0.79 -6.28 -0.15
N ALA A 100 -0.32 -5.03 -0.15
CA ALA A 100 0.73 -4.51 -1.05
C ALA A 100 2.15 -4.69 -0.49
N THR A 101 2.30 -5.14 0.76
CA THR A 101 3.62 -5.34 1.37
C THR A 101 4.28 -6.61 0.85
N ALA A 102 5.52 -6.50 0.38
CA ALA A 102 6.34 -7.66 0.05
C ALA A 102 6.77 -8.43 1.32
N LEU A 103 6.68 -9.76 1.26
CA LEU A 103 7.20 -10.63 2.32
C LEU A 103 8.69 -10.95 2.08
N TYR A 104 9.48 -11.03 3.16
CA TYR A 104 10.89 -11.45 3.07
C TYR A 104 11.06 -12.87 2.51
N THR A 105 10.04 -13.72 2.64
CA THR A 105 9.99 -15.07 2.05
C THR A 105 9.63 -15.07 0.56
N GLY A 106 9.36 -13.90 -0.01
CA GLY A 106 8.84 -13.73 -1.37
C GLY A 106 7.31 -13.70 -1.42
N GLY A 107 6.79 -13.05 -2.46
CA GLY A 107 5.36 -12.78 -2.62
C GLY A 107 4.88 -11.55 -1.85
N LEU A 108 3.57 -11.30 -1.91
CA LEU A 108 2.91 -10.25 -1.15
C LEU A 108 2.23 -10.83 0.09
N ALA A 109 2.09 -10.01 1.12
CA ALA A 109 1.33 -10.36 2.30
C ALA A 109 -0.15 -10.58 1.95
N ARG A 110 -0.81 -11.44 2.72
CA ARG A 110 -2.26 -11.64 2.58
C ARG A 110 -3.06 -10.42 3.08
N ASP A 111 -2.54 -9.77 4.11
CA ASP A 111 -3.14 -8.67 4.86
C ASP A 111 -2.06 -7.96 5.69
N GLY A 112 -2.43 -6.86 6.34
CA GLY A 112 -1.52 -6.08 7.18
C GLY A 112 -0.92 -6.82 8.38
N PHE A 113 -1.62 -7.81 8.95
CA PHE A 113 -1.07 -8.58 10.07
C PHE A 113 -0.02 -9.60 9.61
N ALA A 114 -0.23 -10.23 8.45
CA ALA A 114 0.79 -11.04 7.80
C ALA A 114 2.02 -10.20 7.43
N ALA A 115 1.80 -8.96 6.97
CA ALA A 115 2.87 -8.00 6.71
C ALA A 115 3.62 -7.57 7.98
N LEU A 116 2.94 -7.48 9.13
CA LEU A 116 3.55 -7.12 10.41
C LEU A 116 4.32 -8.30 11.02
N ALA A 117 3.80 -9.52 10.86
CA ALA A 117 4.37 -10.73 11.47
C ALA A 117 5.81 -11.03 11.03
N GLN A 118 6.25 -10.55 9.86
CA GLN A 118 7.64 -10.72 9.44
C GLN A 118 8.64 -9.81 10.18
N GLU A 119 8.15 -8.82 10.93
CA GLU A 119 8.98 -7.95 11.77
C GLU A 119 9.14 -8.48 13.20
N ASP A 120 8.42 -9.55 13.58
CA ASP A 120 8.69 -10.34 14.79
C ASP A 120 9.93 -11.22 14.53
N THR A 121 11.10 -10.62 14.77
CA THR A 121 12.40 -11.21 14.47
C THR A 121 12.88 -12.18 15.57
N ASN A 122 12.33 -12.06 16.77
CA ASN A 122 12.66 -12.93 17.90
C ASN A 122 11.67 -14.11 18.06
N LEU A 123 10.56 -14.10 17.31
CA LEU A 123 9.50 -15.11 17.25
C LEU A 123 8.74 -15.32 18.57
N ASP A 124 8.58 -14.26 19.38
CA ASP A 124 7.85 -14.33 20.65
C ASP A 124 6.35 -14.01 20.52
N GLY A 125 5.91 -13.68 19.30
CA GLY A 125 4.56 -13.30 18.95
C GLY A 125 4.26 -11.83 19.22
N LYS A 126 5.27 -10.97 19.35
CA LYS A 126 5.14 -9.53 19.47
C LYS A 126 6.03 -8.84 18.43
N VAL A 127 5.66 -7.60 18.12
CA VAL A 127 6.53 -6.66 17.39
C VAL A 127 6.79 -5.50 18.33
N ASP A 128 7.95 -5.53 18.98
CA ASP A 128 8.33 -4.57 20.02
C ASP A 128 9.82 -4.21 19.95
N ALA A 129 10.31 -3.43 20.93
CA ALA A 129 11.69 -2.94 20.95
C ALA A 129 12.78 -4.04 20.98
N LEU A 130 12.40 -5.31 21.19
CA LEU A 130 13.30 -6.44 21.09
C LEU A 130 13.52 -6.90 19.64
N ASP A 131 12.77 -6.35 18.68
CA ASP A 131 12.87 -6.68 17.26
C ASP A 131 13.81 -5.76 16.48
N ALA A 132 14.52 -6.36 15.53
CA ALA A 132 15.62 -5.70 14.82
C ALA A 132 15.22 -4.42 14.08
N ARG A 133 13.97 -4.31 13.62
CA ARG A 133 13.47 -3.19 12.82
C ARG A 133 12.39 -2.37 13.51
N PHE A 134 12.08 -2.65 14.77
CA PHE A 134 11.02 -1.92 15.49
C PHE A 134 11.26 -0.41 15.53
N ALA A 135 12.53 -0.01 15.71
CA ALA A 135 12.95 1.38 15.71
C ALA A 135 12.79 2.08 14.36
N ASP A 136 12.56 1.36 13.26
CA ASP A 136 12.33 1.90 11.92
C ASP A 136 10.84 2.03 11.59
N LEU A 137 9.96 1.35 12.34
CA LEU A 137 8.51 1.47 12.18
C LEU A 137 8.02 2.86 12.60
N ARG A 138 7.04 3.37 11.86
CA ARG A 138 6.42 4.66 12.14
C ARG A 138 4.90 4.55 12.13
N LEU A 139 4.26 5.49 12.80
CA LEU A 139 2.85 5.82 12.61
C LEU A 139 2.77 7.08 11.77
N TRP A 140 2.05 7.01 10.66
CA TRP A 140 1.76 8.16 9.80
C TRP A 140 0.37 8.70 10.07
N ARG A 141 0.33 9.92 10.60
CA ARG A 141 -0.88 10.73 10.77
C ARG A 141 -0.85 11.84 9.74
N ASP A 142 -1.59 11.68 8.64
CA ASP A 142 -1.73 12.73 7.63
C ASP A 142 -2.57 13.87 8.21
N LEU A 143 -1.91 14.88 8.78
CA LEU A 143 -2.54 15.92 9.58
C LEU A 143 -3.26 16.95 8.71
N ASN A 144 -2.74 17.17 7.51
CA ASN A 144 -3.29 18.12 6.55
C ASN A 144 -4.18 17.47 5.49
N GLN A 145 -4.27 16.13 5.48
CA GLN A 145 -5.10 15.32 4.58
C GLN A 145 -4.74 15.54 3.11
N ASP A 146 -3.45 15.50 2.78
CA ASP A 146 -2.95 15.70 1.41
C ASP A 146 -2.39 14.42 0.75
N GLY A 147 -2.29 13.30 1.49
CA GLY A 147 -1.78 12.02 1.01
C GLY A 147 -0.27 12.03 0.75
N VAL A 148 0.47 13.00 1.29
CA VAL A 148 1.92 13.12 1.16
C VAL A 148 2.55 13.11 2.54
N SER A 149 3.29 12.04 2.85
CA SER A 149 3.97 11.93 4.13
C SER A 149 5.01 13.03 4.33
N GLN A 150 4.96 13.68 5.49
CA GLN A 150 5.96 14.68 5.90
C GLN A 150 6.58 14.29 7.25
N ALA A 151 7.80 14.77 7.53
CA ALA A 151 8.52 14.39 8.75
C ALA A 151 7.77 14.74 10.05
N ASN A 152 6.97 15.80 10.06
CA ASN A 152 6.14 16.20 11.21
C ASN A 152 4.86 15.37 11.38
N GLU A 153 4.58 14.45 10.46
CA GLU A 153 3.43 13.55 10.46
C GLU A 153 3.81 12.12 10.84
N LEU A 154 5.11 11.85 10.98
CA LEU A 154 5.66 10.55 11.33
C LEU A 154 6.07 10.54 12.79
N SER A 155 5.59 9.55 13.52
CA SER A 155 6.01 9.29 14.90
C SER A 155 6.50 7.85 15.06
N THR A 156 7.43 7.62 15.98
CA THR A 156 7.86 6.26 16.34
C THR A 156 6.78 5.57 17.18
N LEU A 157 6.64 4.26 17.05
CA LEU A 157 5.71 3.48 17.88
C LEU A 157 6.00 3.64 19.38
N GLU A 158 7.28 3.65 19.77
CA GLU A 158 7.70 3.85 21.16
C GLU A 158 7.20 5.18 21.75
N ALA A 159 7.30 6.28 21.00
CA ALA A 159 6.81 7.59 21.44
C ALA A 159 5.28 7.64 21.62
N GLN A 160 4.53 6.72 21.02
CA GLN A 160 3.09 6.56 21.18
C GLN A 160 2.71 5.38 22.09
N GLY A 161 3.69 4.71 22.69
CA GLY A 161 3.46 3.55 23.57
C GLY A 161 2.87 2.34 22.85
N VAL A 162 3.06 2.21 21.53
CA VAL A 162 2.45 1.15 20.71
C VAL A 162 3.35 -0.08 20.66
N VAL A 163 2.74 -1.26 20.86
CA VAL A 163 3.36 -2.57 20.63
C VAL A 163 2.42 -3.45 19.81
N GLY A 164 2.98 -4.27 18.90
CA GLY A 164 2.20 -5.24 18.14
C GLY A 164 2.07 -6.56 18.89
N GLU A 165 0.86 -7.11 19.02
CA GLU A 165 0.64 -8.47 19.52
C GLU A 165 0.07 -9.36 18.41
N LEU A 166 0.76 -10.46 18.13
CA LEU A 166 0.41 -11.39 17.04
C LEU A 166 -0.35 -12.63 17.55
N LYS A 167 -0.70 -12.70 18.84
CA LYS A 167 -1.39 -13.84 19.46
C LYS A 167 -2.91 -13.75 19.27
N GLY A 168 -3.47 -14.59 18.40
CA GLY A 168 -4.91 -14.63 18.11
C GLY A 168 -5.27 -13.75 16.90
N PRO A 169 -6.55 -13.40 16.67
CA PRO A 169 -6.90 -12.48 15.58
C PRO A 169 -6.18 -11.13 15.83
N GLY A 170 -5.14 -10.88 15.02
CA GLY A 170 -4.13 -9.85 15.19
C GLY A 170 -4.65 -8.57 15.82
N SER A 171 -4.10 -8.22 16.98
CA SER A 171 -4.49 -7.04 17.74
C SER A 171 -3.24 -6.20 17.98
N ILE A 172 -3.25 -4.96 17.52
CA ILE A 172 -2.22 -3.97 17.90
C ILE A 172 -2.76 -3.19 19.09
N CYS A 173 -1.92 -2.96 20.08
CA CYS A 173 -2.31 -2.26 21.29
C CYS A 173 -1.52 -0.98 21.49
N CYS A 174 -2.24 0.12 21.70
CA CYS A 174 -1.69 1.39 22.15
C CYS A 174 -1.64 1.39 23.69
N ASN A 175 -0.46 1.59 24.28
CA ASN A 175 -0.20 1.65 25.73
C ASN A 175 -0.39 0.33 26.50
N CYS A 176 -0.09 -0.82 25.90
CA CYS A 176 -0.07 -2.09 26.64
C CYS A 176 1.14 -2.16 27.59
N GLN A 177 0.88 -2.16 28.90
CA GLN A 177 1.85 -2.46 29.96
C GLN A 177 1.93 -3.95 30.26
#